data_AF-A0A2J8A3X3-F1
#
_entry.id   AF-A0A2J8A3X3-F1
#
_cell.length_a   1.000
_cell.length_b   1.000
_cell.length_c   1.000
_cell.angle_alpha   90.00
_cell.angle_beta   90.00
_cell.angle_gamma   90.00
#
_symmetry.space_group_name_H-M   'P 1'
#
loop_
_entity.id
_entity.type
_entity.pdbx_description
1 polymer ?
#
loop_
_entity_poly.entity_id
_entity_poly.type
_entity_poly.pdbx_seq_one_letter_code
_entity_poly.pdbx_strand_id
1 'polypeptide(L)'
;MNLAKLFSGGKSAVAPGVTLKSSGSTAQLLVSRELAGPLTVPLKQEPLRGPGQHAFTVRMPQKGVRTAVGFVEQPRAEYLTPDYAGSKGYASFGGAGFIYPAKSMSKQTYGEGDSVECVLCFDTRRVTFSVNGRLAGSTPYPYATGYPAISVFPGDLRCEIAFE
;
A
#
# COMPACT_ATOMS: atom_id res chain seq x y z
N MET A 1 -9.95 -1.38 -16.65
CA MET A 1 -8.69 -2.08 -16.28
C MET A 1 -9.08 -3.48 -15.80
N ASN A 2 -8.56 -4.54 -16.43
CA ASN A 2 -8.92 -5.92 -16.06
C ASN A 2 -7.96 -6.42 -14.97
N LEU A 3 -8.46 -6.48 -13.72
CA LEU A 3 -7.69 -6.88 -12.53
C LEU A 3 -7.12 -8.31 -12.64
N ALA A 4 -7.69 -9.17 -13.48
CA ALA A 4 -7.23 -10.55 -13.66
C ALA A 4 -5.85 -10.68 -14.33
N LYS A 5 -5.35 -9.64 -15.03
CA LYS A 5 -4.03 -9.68 -15.68
C LYS A 5 -2.85 -9.41 -14.74
N LEU A 6 -3.12 -9.00 -13.49
CA LEU A 6 -2.11 -8.58 -12.52
C LEU A 6 -1.13 -9.70 -12.07
N PHE A 7 -1.35 -10.94 -12.46
CA PHE A 7 -1.00 -12.05 -11.58
C PHE A 7 -0.52 -13.35 -12.23
N SER A 8 -0.35 -13.39 -13.56
CA SER A 8 0.32 -14.53 -14.23
C SER A 8 1.85 -14.33 -14.24
N GLY A 9 2.59 -15.15 -13.48
CA GLY A 9 3.99 -15.54 -13.67
C GLY A 9 5.05 -14.47 -14.01
N GLY A 10 5.95 -14.18 -13.06
CA GLY A 10 7.31 -13.67 -13.31
C GLY A 10 7.50 -12.16 -13.58
N LYS A 11 6.52 -11.49 -14.18
CA LYS A 11 6.43 -10.04 -14.36
C LYS A 11 5.00 -9.74 -14.76
N SER A 12 4.22 -9.08 -13.91
CA SER A 12 2.94 -8.55 -14.37
C SER A 12 3.01 -7.03 -14.46
N ALA A 13 2.81 -6.52 -15.67
CA ALA A 13 2.49 -5.12 -15.87
C ALA A 13 1.07 -4.89 -15.35
N VAL A 14 0.98 -4.15 -14.25
CA VAL A 14 -0.28 -3.84 -13.56
C VAL A 14 -1.11 -2.85 -14.38
N ALA A 15 -0.40 -1.88 -14.95
CA ALA A 15 -0.86 -0.85 -15.86
C ALA A 15 0.37 -0.37 -16.67
N PRO A 16 0.18 0.38 -17.76
CA PRO A 16 1.30 1.10 -18.38
C PRO A 16 2.09 1.89 -17.34
N GLY A 17 3.42 1.78 -17.38
CA GLY A 17 4.31 2.40 -16.39
C GLY A 17 4.32 1.78 -14.99
N VAL A 18 3.66 0.63 -14.75
CA VAL A 18 3.65 -0.03 -13.44
C VAL A 18 3.98 -1.51 -13.56
N THR A 19 5.05 -1.94 -12.90
CA THR A 19 5.47 -3.34 -12.84
C THR A 19 5.49 -3.81 -11.40
N LEU A 20 4.78 -4.92 -11.12
CA LEU A 20 4.89 -5.66 -9.86
C LEU A 20 5.53 -7.02 -10.14
N LYS A 21 6.60 -7.33 -9.42
CA LYS A 21 7.22 -8.67 -9.41
C LYS A 21 7.15 -9.21 -8.01
N SER A 22 6.51 -10.36 -7.82
CA SER A 22 6.41 -11.01 -6.51
C SER A 22 7.08 -12.38 -6.55
N SER A 23 7.78 -12.73 -5.48
CA SER A 23 8.41 -14.04 -5.30
C SER A 23 8.37 -14.42 -3.83
N GLY A 24 7.58 -15.45 -3.49
CA GLY A 24 7.40 -15.91 -2.12
C GLY A 24 6.94 -14.78 -1.17
N SER A 25 7.73 -14.52 -0.14
CA SER A 25 7.50 -13.47 0.87
C SER A 25 8.02 -12.09 0.47
N THR A 26 8.42 -11.87 -0.79
CA THR A 26 8.95 -10.58 -1.24
C THR A 26 8.28 -10.10 -2.53
N ALA A 27 8.30 -8.79 -2.75
CA ALA A 27 7.93 -8.19 -4.03
C ALA A 27 8.75 -6.94 -4.35
N GLN A 28 8.75 -6.53 -5.61
CA GLN A 28 9.32 -5.28 -6.09
C GLN A 28 8.25 -4.55 -6.92
N LEU A 29 8.00 -3.29 -6.57
CA LEU A 29 7.13 -2.39 -7.33
C LEU A 29 7.99 -1.34 -8.02
N LEU A 30 7.80 -1.20 -9.33
CA LEU A 30 8.41 -0.15 -10.14
C LEU A 30 7.31 0.69 -10.77
N VAL A 31 7.41 2.00 -10.65
CA VAL A 31 6.53 2.98 -11.32
C VAL A 31 7.39 3.93 -12.14
N SER A 32 6.91 4.26 -13.34
CA SER A 32 7.52 5.25 -14.22
C SER A 32 6.54 6.38 -14.56
N ARG A 33 7.06 7.37 -15.29
CA ARG A 33 6.28 8.50 -15.83
C ARG A 33 5.22 8.11 -16.86
N GLU A 34 5.24 6.87 -17.37
CA GLU A 34 4.24 6.37 -18.32
C GLU A 34 2.89 6.06 -17.68
N LEU A 35 2.82 6.03 -16.34
CA LEU A 35 1.56 5.89 -15.62
C LEU A 35 0.67 7.12 -15.90
N ALA A 36 -0.52 6.91 -16.45
CA ALA A 36 -1.40 8.00 -16.89
C ALA A 36 -2.00 8.84 -15.74
N GLY A 37 -2.08 8.28 -14.53
CA GLY A 37 -2.67 8.95 -13.38
C GLY A 37 -2.50 8.14 -12.10
N PRO A 38 -2.91 8.68 -10.94
CA PRO A 38 -2.76 7.98 -9.67
C PRO A 38 -3.45 6.61 -9.68
N LEU A 39 -2.79 5.60 -9.12
CA LEU A 39 -3.28 4.23 -9.08
C LEU A 39 -2.98 3.59 -7.72
N THR A 40 -3.89 2.74 -7.24
CA THR A 40 -3.61 1.80 -6.15
C THR A 40 -3.24 0.42 -6.70
N VAL A 41 -2.12 -0.11 -6.22
CA VAL A 41 -1.57 -1.41 -6.62
C VAL A 41 -1.72 -2.39 -5.45
N PRO A 42 -2.60 -3.40 -5.55
CA PRO A 42 -2.60 -4.53 -4.63
C PRO A 42 -1.29 -5.31 -4.75
N LEU A 43 -0.66 -5.63 -3.62
CA LEU A 43 0.64 -6.31 -3.56
C LEU A 43 0.52 -7.84 -3.53
N LYS A 44 -0.67 -8.36 -3.21
CA LYS A 44 -1.01 -9.79 -3.22
C LYS A 44 -2.22 -10.05 -4.11
N GLN A 45 -2.29 -11.29 -4.61
CA GLN A 45 -3.37 -11.84 -5.42
C GLN A 45 -4.64 -12.07 -4.61
N GLU A 46 -4.45 -12.70 -3.46
CA GLU A 46 -5.51 -13.08 -2.55
C GLU A 46 -5.52 -12.13 -1.36
N PRO A 47 -6.70 -11.88 -0.78
CA PRO A 47 -6.80 -11.09 0.43
C PRO A 47 -6.22 -11.86 1.62
N LEU A 48 -5.68 -11.11 2.57
CA LEU A 48 -5.43 -11.61 3.91
C LEU A 48 -6.78 -11.85 4.61
N ARG A 49 -6.85 -12.92 5.39
CA ARG A 49 -8.04 -13.39 6.13
C ARG A 49 -7.60 -14.04 7.43
N GLY A 50 -8.53 -14.12 8.38
CA GLY A 50 -8.37 -14.89 9.62
C GLY A 50 -8.12 -14.03 10.85
N PRO A 51 -8.06 -14.63 12.05
CA PRO A 51 -7.66 -13.93 13.26
C PRO A 51 -6.15 -13.64 13.26
N GLY A 52 -5.68 -12.83 14.19
CA GLY A 52 -4.25 -12.53 14.35
C GLY A 52 -3.76 -11.33 13.54
N GLN A 53 -2.44 -11.30 13.32
CA GLN A 53 -1.72 -10.19 12.71
C GLN A 53 -1.09 -10.60 11.39
N HIS A 54 -1.11 -9.68 10.44
CA HIS A 54 -0.37 -9.78 9.19
C HIS A 54 0.39 -8.48 8.98
N ALA A 55 1.63 -8.59 8.49
CA ALA A 55 2.45 -7.42 8.27
C ALA A 55 3.05 -7.40 6.87
N PHE A 56 3.36 -6.21 6.41
CA PHE A 56 4.28 -6.02 5.30
C PHE A 56 5.08 -4.75 5.49
N THR A 57 6.31 -4.79 5.01
CA THR A 57 7.24 -3.67 5.04
C THR A 57 7.56 -3.22 3.63
N VAL A 58 7.51 -1.91 3.40
CA VAL A 58 7.85 -1.28 2.12
C VAL A 58 9.09 -0.42 2.33
N ARG A 59 10.21 -0.83 1.75
CA ARG A 59 11.41 -0.01 1.64
C ARG A 59 11.38 0.78 0.34
N MET A 60 11.74 2.07 0.38
CA MET A 60 11.63 2.98 -0.76
C MET A 60 13.00 3.51 -1.19
N PRO A 61 13.87 2.69 -1.80
CA PRO A 61 15.19 3.13 -2.25
C PRO A 61 15.16 4.26 -3.27
N GLN A 62 14.05 4.42 -4.01
CA GLN A 62 13.81 5.57 -4.89
C GLN A 62 12.37 6.02 -4.75
N LYS A 63 12.15 7.29 -4.41
CA LYS A 63 10.80 7.82 -4.13
C LYS A 63 10.62 9.26 -4.63
N GLY A 64 10.49 9.41 -5.96
CA GLY A 64 10.24 10.70 -6.60
C GLY A 64 8.76 11.12 -6.66
N VAL A 65 7.85 10.34 -6.05
CA VAL A 65 6.40 10.52 -6.21
C VAL A 65 5.63 10.51 -4.91
N ARG A 66 4.39 11.02 -4.96
CA ARG A 66 3.41 10.88 -3.90
C ARG A 66 2.99 9.42 -3.76
N THR A 67 2.92 8.96 -2.53
CA THR A 67 2.56 7.58 -2.20
C THR A 67 1.69 7.53 -0.95
N ALA A 68 0.89 6.48 -0.85
CA ALA A 68 0.26 6.03 0.39
C ALA A 68 0.41 4.52 0.49
N VAL A 69 0.64 3.99 1.69
CA VAL A 69 0.77 2.55 1.95
C VAL A 69 -0.31 2.11 2.93
N GLY A 70 -0.78 0.87 2.81
CA GLY A 70 -1.70 0.29 3.79
C GLY A 70 -2.50 -0.89 3.24
N PHE A 71 -3.77 -0.97 3.64
CA PHE A 71 -4.64 -2.08 3.28
C PHE A 71 -5.92 -1.58 2.61
N VAL A 72 -6.42 -2.34 1.65
CA VAL A 72 -7.74 -2.14 1.01
C VAL A 72 -8.59 -3.39 1.18
N GLU A 73 -9.89 -3.22 1.41
CA GLU A 73 -10.83 -4.33 1.56
C GLU A 73 -10.96 -5.14 0.26
N GLN A 74 -11.06 -4.43 -0.86
CA GLN A 74 -11.14 -4.96 -2.22
C GLN A 74 -10.14 -4.25 -3.12
N PRO A 75 -9.60 -4.92 -4.14
CA PRO A 75 -8.75 -4.29 -5.15
C PRO A 75 -9.49 -3.12 -5.80
N ARG A 76 -8.80 -1.98 -5.92
CA ARG A 76 -9.37 -0.75 -6.47
C ARG A 76 -8.29 0.07 -7.17
N ALA A 77 -8.70 0.92 -8.09
CA ALA A 77 -7.77 1.75 -8.85
C ALA A 77 -7.53 3.12 -8.19
N GLU A 78 -8.49 3.66 -7.44
CA GLU A 78 -8.39 5.04 -6.93
C GLU A 78 -7.29 5.18 -5.87
N TYR A 79 -6.66 6.36 -5.82
CA TYR A 79 -5.67 6.68 -4.80
C TYR A 79 -6.31 6.77 -3.40
N LEU A 80 -5.61 6.27 -2.37
CA LEU A 80 -6.12 6.15 -1.00
C LEU A 80 -6.12 7.48 -0.22
N THR A 81 -6.97 8.42 -0.63
CA THR A 81 -7.28 9.67 0.10
C THR A 81 -8.80 9.92 0.14
N PRO A 82 -9.33 10.61 1.17
CA PRO A 82 -10.73 11.05 1.23
C PRO A 82 -11.19 11.88 0.02
N ASP A 83 -10.29 12.57 -0.67
CA ASP A 83 -10.64 13.46 -1.79
C ASP A 83 -11.19 12.73 -3.01
N TYR A 84 -10.95 11.41 -3.13
CA TYR A 84 -11.63 10.58 -4.12
C TYR A 84 -12.96 10.12 -3.52
N ALA A 85 -14.05 10.65 -4.07
CA ALA A 85 -15.43 10.45 -3.62
C ALA A 85 -15.77 8.95 -3.43
N GLY A 86 -16.26 8.57 -2.25
CA GLY A 86 -16.72 7.21 -1.94
C GLY A 86 -15.70 6.32 -1.20
N SER A 87 -14.62 6.89 -0.70
CA SER A 87 -13.50 6.14 -0.11
C SER A 87 -13.83 5.58 1.29
N LYS A 88 -14.56 4.46 1.30
CA LYS A 88 -14.57 3.44 2.36
C LYS A 88 -13.71 2.25 1.90
N GLY A 89 -13.44 1.30 2.79
CA GLY A 89 -12.78 0.04 2.42
C GLY A 89 -11.25 0.14 2.40
N TYR A 90 -10.64 1.03 3.19
CA TYR A 90 -9.19 1.12 3.27
C TYR A 90 -8.69 1.67 4.61
N ALA A 91 -7.43 1.41 4.90
CA ALA A 91 -6.62 2.13 5.86
C ALA A 91 -5.29 2.49 5.19
N SER A 92 -4.86 3.74 5.28
CA SER A 92 -3.64 4.19 4.61
C SER A 92 -2.85 5.19 5.45
N PHE A 93 -1.56 5.22 5.17
CA PHE A 93 -0.61 6.21 5.65
C PHE A 93 0.10 6.84 4.45
N GLY A 94 -0.09 8.15 4.27
CA GLY A 94 0.51 8.92 3.18
C GLY A 94 1.89 9.47 3.56
N GLY A 95 2.76 9.66 2.56
CA GLY A 95 4.14 10.16 2.75
C GLY A 95 4.26 11.46 3.54
N ALA A 96 3.23 12.33 3.45
CA ALA A 96 3.17 13.59 4.19
C ALA A 96 2.67 13.46 5.64
N GLY A 97 2.39 12.25 6.13
CA GLY A 97 1.98 11.99 7.51
C GLY A 97 0.48 11.73 7.72
N PHE A 98 -0.36 11.85 6.68
CA PHE A 98 -1.81 11.63 6.81
C PHE A 98 -2.16 10.17 7.06
N ILE A 99 -3.00 9.90 8.07
CA ILE A 99 -3.54 8.57 8.38
C ILE A 99 -5.06 8.56 8.17
N TYR A 100 -5.53 7.62 7.36
CA TYR A 100 -6.96 7.40 7.08
C TYR A 100 -7.39 5.98 7.43
N PRO A 101 -8.65 5.76 7.86
CA PRO A 101 -9.77 6.73 7.95
C PRO A 101 -9.78 7.60 9.22
N ALA A 102 -8.81 7.46 10.13
CA ALA A 102 -8.75 8.29 11.35
C ALA A 102 -8.71 9.81 11.08
N LYS A 103 -8.31 10.22 9.86
CA LYS A 103 -8.14 11.62 9.45
C LYS A 103 -7.19 12.37 10.39
N SER A 104 -6.15 11.68 10.85
CA SER A 104 -5.14 12.23 11.76
C SER A 104 -3.83 12.51 11.04
N MET A 105 -3.01 13.36 11.66
CA MET A 105 -1.68 13.70 11.18
C MET A 105 -0.63 13.07 12.09
N SER A 106 0.24 12.24 11.51
CA SER A 106 1.41 11.72 12.20
C SER A 106 2.49 12.78 12.33
N LYS A 107 3.30 12.67 13.38
CA LYS A 107 4.58 13.40 13.49
C LYS A 107 5.68 12.77 12.63
N GLN A 108 5.48 11.54 12.18
CA GLN A 108 6.37 10.85 11.25
C GLN A 108 5.90 11.08 9.81
N THR A 109 6.86 11.28 8.92
CA THR A 109 6.68 11.28 7.47
C THR A 109 7.59 10.21 6.89
N TYR A 110 7.46 9.92 5.59
CA TYR A 110 8.40 9.02 4.93
C TYR A 110 8.75 9.47 3.52
N GLY A 111 10.01 9.26 3.16
CA GLY A 111 10.65 9.70 1.93
C GLY A 111 11.46 8.60 1.25
N GLU A 112 12.35 9.04 0.36
CA GLU A 112 13.36 8.16 -0.22
C GLU A 112 14.33 7.66 0.85
N GLY A 113 14.70 6.38 0.79
CA GLY A 113 15.56 5.71 1.76
C GLY A 113 14.82 5.09 2.95
N ASP A 114 13.59 5.53 3.22
CA ASP A 114 12.82 5.05 4.37
C ASP A 114 12.19 3.67 4.16
N SER A 115 11.81 3.07 5.29
CA SER A 115 10.98 1.87 5.38
C SER A 115 9.67 2.17 6.11
N VAL A 116 8.57 1.63 5.59
CA VAL A 116 7.25 1.74 6.22
C VAL A 116 6.68 0.35 6.46
N GLU A 117 6.45 0.01 7.72
CA GLU A 117 5.79 -1.21 8.13
C GLU A 117 4.29 -0.94 8.34
N CYS A 118 3.45 -1.84 7.83
CA CYS A 118 2.00 -1.83 8.01
C CYS A 118 1.57 -3.15 8.64
N VAL A 119 0.99 -3.09 9.84
CA VAL A 119 0.49 -4.27 10.55
C VAL A 119 -1.03 -4.22 10.63
N LEU A 120 -1.72 -5.18 10.02
CA LEU A 120 -3.16 -5.39 10.14
C LEU A 120 -3.42 -6.45 11.21
N CYS A 121 -4.18 -6.11 12.24
CA CYS A 121 -4.66 -7.04 13.25
C CYS A 121 -6.17 -7.21 13.12
N PHE A 122 -6.64 -8.40 12.75
CA PHE A 122 -8.06 -8.70 12.59
C PHE A 122 -8.80 -8.81 13.94
N ASP A 123 -8.10 -9.22 15.01
CA ASP A 123 -8.70 -9.34 16.34
C ASP A 123 -9.04 -7.96 16.93
N THR A 124 -8.13 -7.00 16.78
CA THR A 124 -8.34 -5.62 17.24
C THR A 124 -9.03 -4.75 16.19
N ARG A 125 -9.13 -5.21 14.94
CA ARG A 125 -9.64 -4.47 13.77
C ARG A 125 -8.91 -3.14 13.55
N ARG A 126 -7.58 -3.18 13.58
CA ARG A 126 -6.73 -1.98 13.43
C ARG A 126 -5.56 -2.23 12.49
N VAL A 127 -5.17 -1.16 11.82
CA VAL A 127 -3.89 -1.07 11.11
C VAL A 127 -2.96 -0.14 11.88
N THR A 128 -1.74 -0.59 12.12
CA THR A 128 -0.66 0.19 12.73
C THR A 128 0.44 0.44 11.70
N PHE A 129 0.98 1.65 11.72
CA PHE A 129 2.02 2.09 10.79
C PHE A 129 3.27 2.50 11.57
N SER A 130 4.43 2.08 11.09
CA SER A 130 5.73 2.47 11.63
C SER A 130 6.65 2.94 10.50
N VAL A 131 7.46 3.96 10.75
CA VAL A 131 8.53 4.42 9.83
C VAL A 131 9.87 4.12 10.47
N ASN A 132 10.72 3.35 9.79
CA ASN A 132 12.05 2.96 10.30
C ASN A 132 11.99 2.41 11.75
N GLY A 133 10.99 1.55 12.02
CA GLY A 133 10.75 0.94 13.34
C GLY A 133 10.12 1.87 14.40
N ARG A 134 9.80 3.12 14.07
CA ARG A 134 9.14 4.07 14.99
C ARG A 134 7.65 4.18 14.67
N LEU A 135 6.80 4.05 15.69
CA LEU A 135 5.35 4.18 15.55
C LEU A 135 4.98 5.55 14.94
N ALA A 136 4.34 5.51 13.77
CA ALA A 136 3.76 6.68 13.11
C ALA A 136 2.31 6.91 13.53
N GLY A 137 1.56 5.84 13.76
CA GLY A 137 0.19 5.91 14.23
C GLY A 137 -0.61 4.68 13.85
N SER A 138 -1.92 4.75 14.03
CA SER A 138 -2.80 3.62 13.74
C SER A 138 -4.23 4.08 13.51
N THR A 139 -5.02 3.24 12.86
CA THR A 139 -6.38 3.56 12.42
C THR A 139 -7.29 2.33 12.43
N PRO A 140 -8.61 2.49 12.62
CA PRO A 140 -9.55 1.37 12.51
C PRO A 140 -9.56 0.75 11.12
N TYR A 141 -9.79 -0.56 11.07
CA TYR A 141 -9.99 -1.35 9.86
C TYR A 141 -11.07 -2.41 10.14
N PRO A 142 -12.35 -2.08 9.96
CA PRO A 142 -13.47 -2.93 10.39
C PRO A 142 -13.79 -4.09 9.43
N TYR A 143 -12.97 -4.30 8.40
CA TYR A 143 -13.25 -5.23 7.31
C TYR A 143 -12.71 -6.63 7.60
N ALA A 144 -13.41 -7.66 7.12
CA ALA A 144 -13.06 -9.06 7.34
C ALA A 144 -11.88 -9.54 6.48
N THR A 145 -11.50 -8.76 5.46
CA THR A 145 -10.42 -9.07 4.52
C THR A 145 -9.57 -7.85 4.26
N GLY A 146 -8.31 -8.04 3.85
CA GLY A 146 -7.46 -6.94 3.45
C GLY A 146 -6.38 -7.32 2.46
N TYR A 147 -6.24 -6.53 1.40
CA TYR A 147 -5.13 -6.60 0.47
C TYR A 147 -4.09 -5.57 0.89
N PRO A 148 -2.82 -5.97 1.12
CA PRO A 148 -1.73 -5.01 1.25
C PRO A 148 -1.60 -4.24 -0.07
N ALA A 149 -1.45 -2.92 -0.01
CA ALA A 149 -1.52 -2.05 -1.17
C ALA A 149 -0.63 -0.80 -1.06
N ILE A 150 -0.23 -0.28 -2.22
CA ILE A 150 0.47 1.00 -2.35
C ILE A 150 -0.28 1.84 -3.39
N SER A 151 -0.69 3.05 -3.01
CA SER A 151 -1.11 4.08 -3.97
C SER A 151 0.07 4.91 -4.42
N VAL A 152 0.10 5.24 -5.70
CA VAL A 152 1.22 5.95 -6.33
C VAL A 152 0.70 7.01 -7.29
N PHE A 153 1.39 8.13 -7.38
CA PHE A 153 1.26 9.07 -8.49
C PHE A 153 2.23 8.70 -9.63
N PRO A 154 1.99 9.18 -10.86
CA PRO A 154 2.94 9.06 -11.95
C PRO A 154 4.32 9.62 -11.59
N GLY A 155 5.37 8.93 -12.04
CA GLY A 155 6.77 9.31 -11.83
C GLY A 155 7.63 8.15 -11.35
N ASP A 156 8.87 8.45 -10.99
CA ASP A 156 9.90 7.44 -10.75
C ASP A 156 9.84 6.92 -9.29
N LEU A 157 9.45 5.64 -9.14
CA LEU A 157 9.36 4.95 -7.85
C LEU A 157 9.96 3.55 -7.97
N ARG A 158 10.76 3.17 -6.97
CA ARG A 158 11.14 1.78 -6.70
C ARG A 158 10.86 1.46 -5.25
N CYS A 159 10.06 0.42 -5.03
CA CYS A 159 9.83 -0.15 -3.72
C CYS A 159 10.30 -1.61 -3.66
N GLU A 160 10.82 -2.00 -2.52
CA GLU A 160 11.10 -3.38 -2.12
C GLU A 160 10.14 -3.74 -0.99
N ILE A 161 9.41 -4.84 -1.14
CA ILE A 161 8.35 -5.26 -0.24
C ILE A 161 8.72 -6.61 0.38
N ALA A 162 8.55 -6.72 1.70
CA ALA A 162 8.61 -7.98 2.44
C ALA A 162 7.25 -8.22 3.13
N PHE A 163 6.79 -9.48 3.13
CA PHE A 163 5.54 -9.91 3.77
C PHE A 163 5.84 -10.85 4.93
N GLU A 164 5.09 -10.69 6.03
CA GLU A 164 5.19 -11.48 7.26
C GLU A 164 3.80 -11.99 7.70
#